data_AF-A0A0G1AYT9-F1
#
_entry.id   AF-A0A0G1AYT9-F1
#
_cell.length_a   1.000
_cell.length_b   1.000
_cell.length_c   1.000
_cell.angle_alpha   90.00
_cell.angle_beta   90.00
_cell.angle_gamma   90.00
#
_symmetry.space_group_name_H-M   'P 1'
#
loop_
_entity.id
_entity.type
_entity.pdbx_description
1 polymer ?
#
loop_
_entity_poly.entity_id
_entity_poly.type
_entity_poly.pdbx_seq_one_letter_code
_entity_poly.pdbx_strand_id
1 'polypeptide(L)'
;MASVGSKEKKSRARVLLDFALGEKRVSLGGLSFSEFDVFLEEVLKIVDLREIRGFVPLRDLLTIKPEAVIGRTRIHTLDIEQLGAASELRFSAYEFEKNPPDLDSHVLRISRGWNFHDIVYKRYESEEETQDRETAQSWGNSSYHASGKGTFLVVCRPPNHTGAEQNLAIIDFFYRKVPHKPKHVVHKVHATFLPIGKFRHYFGQSYPKMAWEIISELRTACSRTAADLRSQATAMERDETNLKRITESTTS
;
A
#
# COMPACT_ATOMS: atom_id res chain seq x y z
N MET A 1 24.64 45.73 12.34
CA MET A 1 24.16 44.83 13.41
C MET A 1 23.25 43.81 12.76
N ALA A 2 23.80 42.66 12.37
CA ALA A 2 23.04 41.56 11.79
C ALA A 2 22.71 40.55 12.91
N SER A 3 21.43 40.24 13.10
CA SER A 3 20.97 39.23 14.04
C SER A 3 21.48 37.86 13.58
N VAL A 4 22.37 37.27 14.37
CA VAL A 4 22.80 35.88 14.21
C VAL A 4 21.60 35.01 14.60
N GLY A 5 20.83 34.61 13.59
CA GLY A 5 19.76 33.62 13.74
C GLY A 5 20.36 32.34 14.32
N SER A 6 19.79 31.89 15.43
CA SER A 6 20.14 30.63 16.08
C SER A 6 20.07 29.50 15.04
N LYS A 7 21.21 28.88 14.75
CA LYS A 7 21.27 27.59 14.05
C LYS A 7 20.63 26.55 14.97
N GLU A 8 19.33 26.33 14.83
CA GLU A 8 18.67 25.18 15.45
C GLU A 8 19.43 23.91 15.05
N LYS A 9 19.89 23.15 16.06
CA LYS A 9 20.55 21.87 15.84
C LYS A 9 19.54 20.96 15.12
N LYS A 10 19.76 20.72 13.82
CA LYS A 10 19.00 19.74 13.04
C LYS A 10 18.98 18.41 13.81
N SER A 11 17.81 17.81 13.96
CA SER A 11 17.68 16.48 14.58
C SER A 11 18.55 15.48 13.80
N ARG A 12 19.18 14.53 14.50
CA ARG A 12 19.97 13.47 13.86
C ARG A 12 19.12 12.66 12.87
N ALA A 13 17.81 12.57 13.09
CA ALA A 13 16.84 11.96 12.18
C ALA A 13 16.70 12.76 10.87
N ARG A 14 16.61 14.09 10.92
CA ARG A 14 16.63 14.96 9.73
C ARG A 14 17.92 14.82 8.93
N VAL A 15 19.04 14.73 9.64
CA VAL A 15 20.35 14.47 9.06
C VAL A 15 20.38 13.09 8.38
N LEU A 16 19.80 12.05 9.00
CA LEU A 16 19.65 10.70 8.41
C LEU A 16 18.68 10.66 7.22
N LEU A 17 17.67 11.51 7.18
CA LEU A 17 16.76 11.69 6.05
C LEU A 17 17.50 12.30 4.84
N ASP A 18 18.24 13.38 5.06
CA ASP A 18 19.12 14.00 4.06
C ASP A 18 20.17 12.97 3.57
N PHE A 19 20.65 12.09 4.47
CA PHE A 19 21.57 10.99 4.13
C PHE A 19 20.92 9.86 3.30
N ALA A 20 19.67 9.48 3.57
CA ALA A 20 18.94 8.45 2.83
C ALA A 20 18.55 8.87 1.40
N LEU A 21 18.47 10.18 1.16
CA LEU A 21 18.13 10.78 -0.14
C LEU A 21 19.32 10.95 -1.09
N GLY A 22 20.58 10.71 -0.67
CA GLY A 22 21.76 11.18 -1.41
C GLY A 22 22.96 10.23 -1.57
N GLU A 23 23.69 9.89 -0.51
CA GLU A 23 25.11 9.48 -0.70
C GLU A 23 25.65 8.32 0.18
N LYS A 24 24.96 7.86 1.24
CA LYS A 24 25.38 6.66 2.01
C LYS A 24 24.17 5.81 2.45
N ARG A 25 24.27 4.49 2.30
CA ARG A 25 23.23 3.52 2.68
C ARG A 25 23.08 3.47 4.21
N VAL A 26 21.94 3.93 4.74
CA VAL A 26 21.58 3.79 6.16
C VAL A 26 20.91 2.43 6.38
N SER A 27 21.43 1.65 7.33
CA SER A 27 20.78 0.40 7.75
C SER A 27 19.69 0.71 8.78
N LEU A 28 18.41 0.65 8.37
CA LEU A 28 17.28 0.90 9.28
C LEU A 28 17.22 -0.10 10.44
N GLY A 29 17.72 -1.32 10.25
CA GLY A 29 17.79 -2.33 11.31
C GLY A 29 18.88 -2.06 12.35
N GLY A 30 19.80 -1.13 12.08
CA GLY A 30 20.85 -0.70 13.01
C GLY A 30 20.48 0.51 13.85
N LEU A 31 19.29 1.10 13.64
CA LEU A 31 18.79 2.20 14.46
C LEU A 31 18.28 1.66 15.81
N SER A 32 18.43 2.46 16.87
CA SER A 32 17.72 2.17 18.11
C SER A 32 16.20 2.34 17.90
N PHE A 33 15.45 1.81 18.85
CA PHE A 33 14.01 1.73 18.79
C PHE A 33 13.34 3.10 18.67
N SER A 34 13.75 4.06 19.48
CA SER A 34 13.26 5.44 19.40
C SER A 34 13.74 6.16 18.15
N GLU A 35 15.00 5.94 17.72
CA GLU A 35 15.54 6.57 16.51
C GLU A 35 14.78 6.12 15.26
N PHE A 36 14.42 4.84 15.17
CA PHE A 36 13.63 4.32 14.06
C PHE A 36 12.25 4.95 14.01
N ASP A 37 11.52 5.00 15.14
CA ASP A 37 10.16 5.52 15.17
C ASP A 37 10.15 7.01 14.79
N VAL A 38 11.07 7.81 15.35
CA VAL A 38 11.24 9.24 15.00
C VAL A 38 11.60 9.40 13.53
N PHE A 39 12.52 8.59 13.00
CA PHE A 39 12.90 8.65 11.60
C PHE A 39 11.71 8.36 10.68
N LEU A 40 10.96 7.28 10.93
CA LEU A 40 9.83 6.90 10.10
C LEU A 40 8.71 7.95 10.18
N GLU A 41 8.43 8.49 11.36
CA GLU A 41 7.47 9.58 11.53
C GLU A 41 7.90 10.85 10.77
N GLU A 42 9.16 11.28 10.90
CA GLU A 42 9.68 12.45 10.18
C GLU A 42 9.60 12.27 8.66
N VAL A 43 9.93 11.07 8.13
CA VAL A 43 9.79 10.75 6.71
C VAL A 43 8.34 10.93 6.25
N LEU A 44 7.42 10.27 6.95
CA LEU A 44 6.03 10.14 6.52
C LEU A 44 5.25 11.45 6.63
N LYS A 45 5.62 12.30 7.59
CA LYS A 45 5.04 13.62 7.80
C LYS A 45 5.34 14.61 6.68
N ILE A 46 6.44 14.43 5.95
CA ILE A 46 6.84 15.34 4.85
C ILE A 46 6.01 15.08 3.58
N VAL A 47 5.38 13.91 3.48
CA VAL A 47 4.69 13.46 2.27
C VAL A 47 3.22 13.92 2.31
N ASP A 48 2.89 14.96 1.52
CA ASP A 48 1.48 15.33 1.32
C ASP A 48 0.79 14.35 0.37
N LEU A 49 -0.06 13.49 0.95
CA LEU A 49 -0.78 12.45 0.23
C LEU A 49 -1.88 12.98 -0.70
N ARG A 50 -2.35 14.22 -0.52
CA ARG A 50 -3.38 14.79 -1.41
C ARG A 50 -2.83 15.06 -2.80
N GLU A 51 -1.58 15.50 -2.90
CA GLU A 51 -0.97 15.89 -4.17
C GLU A 51 -0.43 14.68 -4.96
N ILE A 52 -0.29 13.52 -4.31
CA ILE A 52 0.27 12.31 -4.90
C ILE A 52 -0.80 11.57 -5.71
N ARG A 53 -0.44 11.23 -6.96
CA ARG A 53 -1.24 10.37 -7.84
C ARG A 53 -0.95 8.88 -7.57
N GLY A 54 -1.84 8.02 -8.07
CA GLY A 54 -1.69 6.56 -8.01
C GLY A 54 -2.45 5.86 -6.89
N PHE A 55 -3.25 6.59 -6.12
CA PHE A 55 -4.24 5.98 -5.26
C PHE A 55 -5.38 5.38 -6.10
N VAL A 56 -5.86 4.22 -5.68
CA VAL A 56 -6.98 3.51 -6.29
C VAL A 56 -8.02 3.18 -5.22
N PRO A 57 -9.31 3.08 -5.56
CA PRO A 57 -10.31 2.58 -4.63
C PRO A 57 -9.89 1.24 -4.00
N LEU A 58 -10.14 1.05 -2.71
CA LEU A 58 -9.78 -0.17 -2.00
C LEU A 58 -10.40 -1.43 -2.63
N ARG A 59 -11.63 -1.33 -3.16
CA ARG A 59 -12.28 -2.41 -3.93
C ARG A 59 -11.47 -2.85 -5.16
N ASP A 60 -10.78 -1.93 -5.82
CA ASP A 60 -9.99 -2.22 -7.01
C ASP A 60 -8.69 -2.89 -6.59
N LEU A 61 -8.10 -2.46 -5.47
CA LEU A 61 -6.93 -3.12 -4.89
C LEU A 61 -7.22 -4.58 -4.48
N LEU A 62 -8.44 -4.86 -4.01
CA LEU A 62 -8.90 -6.21 -3.66
C LEU A 62 -9.21 -7.08 -4.88
N THR A 63 -9.24 -6.50 -6.08
CA THR A 63 -9.45 -7.23 -7.33
C THR A 63 -8.13 -7.76 -7.86
N ILE A 64 -7.83 -9.02 -7.58
CA ILE A 64 -6.53 -9.63 -7.89
C ILE A 64 -6.67 -10.48 -9.14
N LYS A 65 -5.91 -10.11 -10.18
CA LYS A 65 -5.85 -10.81 -11.45
C LYS A 65 -4.95 -12.07 -11.37
N PRO A 66 -5.13 -13.05 -12.27
CA PRO A 66 -4.20 -14.16 -12.43
C PRO A 66 -2.79 -13.61 -12.68
N GLU A 67 -1.76 -14.31 -12.19
CA GLU A 67 -0.35 -13.91 -12.26
C GLU A 67 0.09 -12.72 -11.39
N ALA A 68 -0.74 -12.28 -10.44
CA ALA A 68 -0.32 -11.28 -9.46
C ALA A 68 0.91 -11.79 -8.67
N VAL A 69 1.96 -10.96 -8.62
CA VAL A 69 3.19 -11.27 -7.89
C VAL A 69 2.94 -11.17 -6.39
N ILE A 70 3.31 -12.21 -5.63
CA ILE A 70 3.29 -12.21 -4.17
C ILE A 70 4.76 -12.22 -3.69
N GLY A 71 5.24 -11.09 -3.19
CA GLY A 71 6.65 -10.91 -2.83
C GLY A 71 7.56 -10.96 -4.07
N ARG A 72 8.47 -11.94 -4.12
CA ARG A 72 9.34 -12.22 -5.29
C ARG A 72 8.90 -13.45 -6.08
N THR A 73 7.89 -14.16 -5.59
CA THR A 73 7.41 -15.37 -6.23
C THR A 73 6.25 -14.98 -7.12
N ARG A 74 6.40 -15.24 -8.43
CA ARG A 74 5.27 -15.22 -9.35
C ARG A 74 4.45 -16.45 -9.04
N ILE A 75 3.56 -16.33 -8.06
CA ILE A 75 2.79 -17.49 -7.68
C ILE A 75 1.67 -17.62 -8.72
N HIS A 76 1.59 -18.78 -9.37
CA HIS A 76 0.33 -19.33 -9.87
C HIS A 76 -0.53 -19.71 -8.65
N THR A 77 -0.77 -18.75 -7.74
CA THR A 77 -1.07 -19.05 -6.33
C THR A 77 -2.33 -19.85 -6.18
N LEU A 78 -3.27 -19.61 -7.06
CA LEU A 78 -4.56 -20.22 -7.01
C LEU A 78 -4.96 -20.50 -8.46
N ASP A 79 -5.71 -21.57 -8.68
CA ASP A 79 -6.59 -21.70 -9.84
C ASP A 79 -7.65 -20.57 -9.75
N ILE A 80 -7.22 -19.32 -9.93
CA ILE A 80 -7.97 -18.09 -9.80
C ILE A 80 -7.95 -17.40 -11.14
N GLU A 81 -9.12 -17.31 -11.76
CA GLU A 81 -9.35 -16.40 -12.87
C GLU A 81 -9.45 -14.94 -12.40
N GLN A 82 -9.98 -14.71 -11.20
CA GLN A 82 -10.07 -13.38 -10.59
C GLN A 82 -10.52 -13.50 -9.12
N LEU A 83 -9.77 -12.90 -8.20
CA LEU A 83 -10.29 -12.62 -6.86
C LEU A 83 -11.07 -11.31 -6.96
N GLY A 84 -12.37 -11.34 -6.67
CA GLY A 84 -13.21 -10.12 -6.65
C GLY A 84 -13.98 -10.01 -5.35
N ALA A 85 -14.54 -8.83 -5.07
CA ALA A 85 -15.46 -8.64 -3.96
C ALA A 85 -16.74 -9.47 -4.17
N ALA A 86 -17.17 -10.20 -3.14
CA ALA A 86 -18.49 -10.80 -3.10
C ALA A 86 -19.57 -9.70 -3.07
N SER A 87 -20.78 -10.01 -3.55
CA SER A 87 -21.93 -9.09 -3.46
C SER A 87 -22.27 -8.71 -2.00
N GLU A 88 -22.04 -9.63 -1.07
CA GLU A 88 -22.25 -9.46 0.37
C GLU A 88 -20.92 -9.34 1.13
N LEU A 89 -19.98 -8.55 0.62
CA LEU A 89 -18.71 -8.32 1.31
C LEU A 89 -18.95 -7.58 2.64
N ARG A 90 -18.44 -8.15 3.74
CA ARG A 90 -18.47 -7.51 5.05
C ARG A 90 -17.22 -6.66 5.23
N PHE A 91 -17.38 -5.37 5.50
CA PHE A 91 -16.28 -4.45 5.74
C PHE A 91 -16.34 -3.94 7.18
N SER A 92 -15.18 -3.93 7.85
CA SER A 92 -15.02 -3.34 9.18
C SER A 92 -13.74 -2.51 9.23
N ALA A 93 -13.78 -1.37 9.92
CA ALA A 93 -12.61 -0.54 10.19
C ALA A 93 -12.40 -0.39 11.70
N TYR A 94 -11.15 -0.53 12.17
CA TYR A 94 -10.78 -0.55 13.58
C TYR A 94 -9.65 0.45 13.88
N GLU A 95 -9.68 1.02 15.08
CA GLU A 95 -8.63 1.92 15.63
C GLU A 95 -8.42 3.24 14.85
N PHE A 96 -9.35 3.62 13.97
CA PHE A 96 -9.34 4.95 13.34
C PHE A 96 -10.07 5.96 14.23
N GLU A 97 -9.37 7.02 14.65
CA GLU A 97 -9.98 8.10 15.44
C GLU A 97 -10.98 8.93 14.63
N LYS A 98 -10.67 9.17 13.34
CA LYS A 98 -11.49 9.98 12.43
C LYS A 98 -11.41 9.40 11.02
N ASN A 99 -12.54 9.45 10.31
CA ASN A 99 -12.66 9.05 8.90
C ASN A 99 -12.14 7.63 8.63
N PRO A 100 -12.76 6.59 9.22
CA PRO A 100 -12.40 5.22 8.88
C PRO A 100 -12.54 5.00 7.37
N PRO A 101 -11.61 4.28 6.72
CA PRO A 101 -11.73 3.97 5.30
C PRO A 101 -12.94 3.06 5.07
N ASP A 102 -13.41 3.03 3.84
CA ASP A 102 -14.39 2.11 3.28
C ASP A 102 -13.86 1.49 1.98
N LEU A 103 -14.71 0.79 1.23
CA LEU A 103 -14.33 0.16 -0.04
C LEU A 103 -14.09 1.15 -1.20
N ASP A 104 -14.61 2.38 -1.10
CA ASP A 104 -14.43 3.45 -2.08
C ASP A 104 -13.25 4.37 -1.74
N SER A 105 -12.76 4.26 -0.51
CA SER A 105 -11.61 5.00 -0.03
C SER A 105 -10.40 4.71 -0.89
N HIS A 106 -9.77 5.80 -1.33
CA HIS A 106 -8.60 5.75 -2.19
C HIS A 106 -7.39 5.36 -1.36
N VAL A 107 -6.71 4.29 -1.74
CA VAL A 107 -5.56 3.74 -1.04
C VAL A 107 -4.37 3.59 -1.98
N LEU A 108 -3.17 3.73 -1.43
CA LEU A 108 -1.92 3.41 -2.11
C LEU A 108 -1.34 2.17 -1.42
N ARG A 109 -1.14 1.11 -2.19
CA ARG A 109 -0.49 -0.12 -1.71
C ARG A 109 1.00 0.11 -1.55
N ILE A 110 1.54 -0.32 -0.42
CA ILE A 110 2.93 -0.06 -0.03
C ILE A 110 3.87 -1.27 -0.25
N SER A 111 3.33 -2.45 -0.49
CA SER A 111 4.13 -3.64 -0.75
C SER A 111 3.82 -4.29 -2.09
N ARG A 112 4.81 -4.96 -2.67
CA ARG A 112 4.61 -5.84 -3.82
C ARG A 112 4.11 -7.19 -3.31
N GLY A 113 2.85 -7.51 -3.56
CA GLY A 113 2.28 -8.75 -3.06
C GLY A 113 1.66 -8.64 -1.67
N TRP A 114 1.31 -9.79 -1.09
CA TRP A 114 0.66 -9.85 0.21
C TRP A 114 1.76 -9.91 1.26
N ASN A 115 1.63 -9.18 2.36
CA ASN A 115 2.61 -9.21 3.44
C ASN A 115 2.60 -10.57 4.15
N PHE A 116 1.39 -11.13 4.28
CA PHE A 116 1.11 -12.43 4.86
C PHE A 116 0.02 -13.11 4.03
N HIS A 117 0.11 -14.44 3.95
CA HIS A 117 -0.80 -15.27 3.17
C HIS A 117 -0.92 -16.65 3.79
N ASP A 118 -2.12 -16.99 4.23
CA ASP A 118 -2.43 -18.31 4.76
C ASP A 118 -3.61 -18.89 3.98
N ILE A 119 -3.47 -20.13 3.52
CA ILE A 119 -4.54 -20.90 2.89
C ILE A 119 -4.87 -22.08 3.80
N VAL A 120 -6.17 -22.31 4.00
CA VAL A 120 -6.71 -23.50 4.64
C VAL A 120 -7.62 -24.21 3.65
N TYR A 121 -7.40 -25.50 3.50
CA TYR A 121 -8.26 -26.40 2.73
C TYR A 121 -9.13 -27.19 3.69
N LYS A 122 -10.45 -27.18 3.45
CA LYS A 122 -11.43 -27.91 4.25
C LYS A 122 -12.20 -28.91 3.39
N ARG A 123 -12.14 -30.19 3.77
CA ARG A 123 -12.85 -31.29 3.10
C ARG A 123 -14.36 -31.18 3.38
N TYR A 124 -15.19 -31.37 2.35
CA TYR A 124 -16.64 -31.17 2.47
C TYR A 124 -17.33 -32.22 3.35
N GLU A 125 -16.95 -33.48 3.21
CA GLU A 125 -17.64 -34.59 3.87
C GLU A 125 -17.27 -34.71 5.36
N SER A 126 -15.98 -34.57 5.67
CA SER A 126 -15.44 -34.84 7.01
C SER A 126 -15.14 -33.59 7.83
N GLU A 127 -15.24 -32.41 7.21
CA GLU A 127 -14.77 -31.14 7.79
C GLU A 127 -13.27 -31.09 8.16
N GLU A 128 -12.49 -32.07 7.72
CA GLU A 128 -11.04 -32.14 7.93
C GLU A 128 -10.34 -30.93 7.30
N GLU A 129 -9.41 -30.31 8.05
CA GLU A 129 -8.67 -29.12 7.63
C GLU A 129 -7.17 -29.41 7.45
N THR A 130 -6.56 -28.83 6.43
CA THR A 130 -5.11 -28.86 6.21
C THR A 130 -4.62 -27.55 5.59
N GLN A 131 -3.37 -27.21 5.84
CA GLN A 131 -2.66 -26.13 5.12
C GLN A 131 -1.74 -26.69 4.02
N ASP A 132 -1.53 -28.01 3.98
CA ASP A 132 -0.74 -28.67 2.95
C ASP A 132 -1.56 -28.89 1.68
N ARG A 133 -1.06 -28.34 0.58
CA ARG A 133 -1.70 -28.45 -0.74
C ARG A 133 -1.70 -29.88 -1.24
N GLU A 134 -0.65 -30.65 -0.99
CA GLU A 134 -0.55 -32.04 -1.49
C GLU A 134 -1.59 -32.92 -0.80
N THR A 135 -1.71 -32.80 0.53
CA THR A 135 -2.77 -33.43 1.31
C THR A 135 -4.16 -33.05 0.77
N ALA A 136 -4.44 -31.77 0.53
CA ALA A 136 -5.73 -31.34 0.01
C ALA A 136 -6.04 -31.92 -1.39
N GLN A 137 -5.04 -31.98 -2.27
CA GLN A 137 -5.18 -32.56 -3.61
C GLN A 137 -5.50 -34.05 -3.57
N SER A 138 -5.03 -34.78 -2.56
CA SER A 138 -5.36 -36.20 -2.37
C SER A 138 -6.85 -36.47 -2.13
N TRP A 139 -7.59 -35.48 -1.62
CA TRP A 139 -9.05 -35.59 -1.43
C TRP A 139 -9.84 -35.51 -2.75
N GLY A 140 -9.22 -35.00 -3.82
CA GLY A 140 -9.85 -34.69 -5.09
C GLY A 140 -10.47 -33.28 -5.13
N ASN A 141 -10.27 -32.56 -6.25
CA ASN A 141 -10.61 -31.13 -6.40
C ASN A 141 -12.09 -30.76 -6.14
N SER A 142 -12.99 -31.73 -6.25
CA SER A 142 -14.43 -31.59 -5.97
C SER A 142 -14.80 -31.81 -4.51
N SER A 143 -13.88 -32.35 -3.71
CA SER A 143 -14.15 -32.84 -2.34
C SER A 143 -13.72 -31.86 -1.25
N TYR A 144 -13.14 -30.72 -1.62
CA TYR A 144 -12.73 -29.68 -0.68
C TYR A 144 -12.93 -28.27 -1.22
N HIS A 145 -12.95 -27.30 -0.29
CA HIS A 145 -12.85 -25.88 -0.62
C HIS A 145 -11.61 -25.26 0.01
N ALA A 146 -11.08 -24.25 -0.67
CA ALA A 146 -10.01 -23.42 -0.15
C ALA A 146 -10.60 -22.12 0.41
N SER A 147 -10.08 -21.71 1.56
CA SER A 147 -10.28 -20.38 2.12
C SER A 147 -8.92 -19.83 2.54
N GLY A 148 -8.82 -18.52 2.69
CA GLY A 148 -7.58 -17.95 3.14
C GLY A 148 -7.68 -16.51 3.56
N LYS A 149 -6.56 -16.03 4.08
CA LYS A 149 -6.36 -14.66 4.54
C LYS A 149 -5.18 -14.07 3.77
N GLY A 150 -5.33 -12.82 3.35
CA GLY A 150 -4.23 -12.00 2.85
C GLY A 150 -4.16 -10.67 3.58
N THR A 151 -2.98 -10.08 3.58
CA THR A 151 -2.74 -8.79 4.22
C THR A 151 -2.02 -7.82 3.28
N PHE A 152 -2.50 -6.58 3.22
CA PHE A 152 -1.81 -5.45 2.60
C PHE A 152 -1.40 -4.42 3.64
N LEU A 153 -0.25 -3.78 3.43
CA LEU A 153 0.06 -2.50 4.03
C LEU A 153 -0.31 -1.42 3.01
N VAL A 154 -1.14 -0.49 3.44
CA VAL A 154 -1.60 0.61 2.59
C VAL A 154 -1.43 1.94 3.30
N VAL A 155 -1.36 3.00 2.51
CA VAL A 155 -1.59 4.36 2.98
C VAL A 155 -2.95 4.78 2.43
N CYS A 156 -3.86 5.15 3.33
CA CYS A 156 -5.17 5.68 2.98
C CYS A 156 -5.02 7.15 2.57
N ARG A 157 -5.75 7.58 1.54
CA ARG A 157 -5.77 9.00 1.19
C ARG A 157 -6.64 9.74 2.20
N PRO A 158 -6.10 10.71 2.96
CA PRO A 158 -6.90 11.45 3.90
C PRO A 158 -7.86 12.42 3.20
N PRO A 159 -9.03 12.68 3.80
CA PRO A 159 -9.93 13.73 3.32
C PRO A 159 -9.41 15.14 3.64
N ASN A 160 -8.37 15.29 4.48
CA ASN A 160 -7.75 16.55 4.90
C ASN A 160 -6.21 16.51 4.67
N HIS A 161 -5.50 17.63 4.88
CA HIS A 161 -4.03 17.72 4.75
C HIS A 161 -3.29 17.04 5.93
N THR A 162 -3.57 15.77 6.18
CA THR A 162 -2.82 14.96 7.16
C THR A 162 -1.72 14.18 6.45
N GLY A 163 -0.58 14.01 7.13
CA GLY A 163 0.57 13.31 6.57
C GLY A 163 0.39 11.79 6.55
N ALA A 164 1.34 11.07 5.96
CA ALA A 164 1.26 9.62 5.80
C ALA A 164 1.36 8.84 7.12
N GLU A 165 1.92 9.44 8.16
CA GLU A 165 2.06 8.87 9.50
C GLU A 165 0.73 8.61 10.19
N GLN A 166 -0.31 9.37 9.83
CA GLN A 166 -1.66 9.27 10.39
C GLN A 166 -2.60 8.39 9.55
N ASN A 167 -2.13 7.94 8.39
CA ASN A 167 -2.97 7.29 7.39
C ASN A 167 -2.47 5.89 7.00
N LEU A 168 -1.52 5.36 7.77
CA LEU A 168 -1.01 4.01 7.57
C LEU A 168 -2.03 2.99 8.08
N ALA A 169 -2.39 2.01 7.25
CA ALA A 169 -3.37 0.99 7.59
C ALA A 169 -2.94 -0.40 7.12
N ILE A 170 -3.34 -1.39 7.92
CA ILE A 170 -3.30 -2.80 7.56
C ILE A 170 -4.66 -3.19 7.01
N ILE A 171 -4.68 -3.75 5.81
CA ILE A 171 -5.89 -4.34 5.21
C ILE A 171 -5.76 -5.85 5.26
N ASP A 172 -6.52 -6.47 6.14
CA ASP A 172 -6.72 -7.92 6.17
C ASP A 172 -7.96 -8.28 5.34
N PHE A 173 -7.81 -9.15 4.36
CA PHE A 173 -8.92 -9.62 3.54
C PHE A 173 -9.01 -11.15 3.60
N PHE A 174 -10.24 -11.64 3.67
CA PHE A 174 -10.55 -13.06 3.76
C PHE A 174 -11.31 -13.47 2.51
N TYR A 175 -10.85 -14.54 1.89
CA TYR A 175 -11.43 -15.05 0.66
C TYR A 175 -11.74 -16.54 0.77
N ARG A 176 -12.68 -16.97 -0.07
CA ARG A 176 -13.12 -18.36 -0.16
C ARG A 176 -13.40 -18.75 -1.60
N LYS A 177 -13.24 -20.04 -1.90
CA LYS A 177 -13.67 -20.64 -3.16
C LYS A 177 -15.18 -20.54 -3.27
N VAL A 178 -15.67 -20.14 -4.44
CA VAL A 178 -17.10 -20.19 -4.75
C VAL A 178 -17.45 -21.64 -5.09
N PRO A 179 -18.46 -22.24 -4.43
CA PRO A 179 -18.88 -23.61 -4.75
C PRO A 179 -19.13 -23.80 -6.24
N HIS A 180 -18.60 -24.90 -6.79
CA HIS A 180 -18.76 -25.32 -8.19
C HIS A 180 -18.27 -24.30 -9.25
N LYS A 181 -17.49 -23.28 -8.88
CA LYS A 181 -16.89 -22.32 -9.82
C LYS A 181 -15.36 -22.27 -9.67
N PRO A 182 -14.61 -22.07 -10.77
CA PRO A 182 -13.15 -21.85 -10.71
C PRO A 182 -12.82 -20.41 -10.26
N LYS A 183 -13.47 -19.93 -9.21
CA LYS A 183 -13.36 -18.55 -8.75
C LYS A 183 -13.28 -18.48 -7.23
N HIS A 184 -12.50 -17.52 -6.73
CA HIS A 184 -12.50 -17.12 -5.33
C HIS A 184 -13.10 -15.73 -5.18
N VAL A 185 -13.70 -15.46 -4.03
CA VAL A 185 -14.25 -14.13 -3.71
C VAL A 185 -13.78 -13.67 -2.34
N VAL A 186 -13.46 -12.39 -2.23
CA VAL A 186 -13.28 -11.72 -0.93
C VAL A 186 -14.66 -11.56 -0.32
N HIS A 187 -14.87 -12.11 0.87
CA HIS A 187 -16.16 -12.04 1.57
C HIS A 187 -16.08 -11.17 2.83
N LYS A 188 -14.88 -10.87 3.31
CA LYS A 188 -14.66 -10.07 4.53
C LYS A 188 -13.37 -9.28 4.41
N VAL A 189 -13.40 -8.02 4.84
CA VAL A 189 -12.26 -7.10 4.85
C VAL A 189 -12.24 -6.37 6.18
N HIS A 190 -11.06 -6.31 6.79
CA HIS A 190 -10.77 -5.51 7.96
C HIS A 190 -9.70 -4.49 7.62
N ALA A 191 -9.97 -3.22 7.87
CA ALA A 191 -8.97 -2.18 7.89
C ALA A 191 -8.61 -1.86 9.34
N THR A 192 -7.33 -1.85 9.68
CA THR A 192 -6.85 -1.48 11.02
C THR A 192 -5.82 -0.39 10.90
N PHE A 193 -6.01 0.71 11.62
CA PHE A 193 -5.00 1.77 11.69
C PHE A 193 -3.69 1.23 12.29
N LEU A 194 -2.55 1.58 11.69
CA LEU A 194 -1.23 1.20 12.17
C LEU A 194 -0.45 2.43 12.63
N PRO A 195 -0.49 2.78 13.92
CA PRO A 195 0.34 3.86 14.44
C PRO A 195 1.82 3.49 14.37
N ILE A 196 2.68 4.48 14.11
CA ILE A 196 4.13 4.29 13.98
C ILE A 196 4.74 3.60 15.21
N GLY A 197 4.30 3.98 16.42
CA GLY A 197 4.74 3.33 17.66
C GLY A 197 4.41 1.83 17.77
N LYS A 198 3.42 1.33 17.04
CA LYS A 198 3.09 -0.12 16.96
C LYS A 198 3.72 -0.82 15.75
N PHE A 199 4.33 -0.08 14.82
CA PHE A 199 4.84 -0.59 13.54
C PHE A 199 5.79 -1.77 13.71
N ARG A 200 6.78 -1.62 14.61
CA ARG A 200 7.82 -2.62 14.84
C ARG A 200 7.28 -3.88 15.51
N HIS A 201 6.33 -3.71 16.43
CA HIS A 201 5.65 -4.83 17.05
C HIS A 201 4.87 -5.65 16.02
N TYR A 202 4.14 -4.97 15.12
CA TYR A 202 3.36 -5.63 14.08
C TYR A 202 4.23 -6.42 13.10
N PHE A 203 5.31 -5.83 12.59
CA PHE A 203 6.16 -6.47 11.57
C PHE A 203 7.29 -7.35 12.13
N GLY A 204 7.49 -7.37 13.44
CA GLY A 204 8.56 -8.13 14.09
C GLY A 204 9.92 -7.83 13.46
N GLN A 205 10.74 -8.86 13.25
CA GLN A 205 12.08 -8.71 12.66
C GLN A 205 12.08 -8.14 11.21
N SER A 206 10.93 -8.14 10.53
CA SER A 206 10.80 -7.61 9.18
C SER A 206 10.56 -6.09 9.13
N TYR A 207 10.40 -5.43 10.28
CA TYR A 207 10.10 -3.99 10.33
C TYR A 207 11.06 -3.10 9.50
N PRO A 208 12.40 -3.33 9.45
CA PRO A 208 13.28 -2.44 8.69
C PRO A 208 13.03 -2.56 7.18
N LYS A 209 12.72 -3.78 6.72
CA LYS A 209 12.38 -4.05 5.33
C LYS A 209 11.07 -3.36 4.96
N MET A 210 10.05 -3.50 5.80
CA MET A 210 8.74 -2.88 5.55
C MET A 210 8.83 -1.35 5.54
N ALA A 211 9.63 -0.76 6.41
CA ALA A 211 9.89 0.68 6.38
C ALA A 211 10.53 1.14 5.07
N TRP A 212 11.50 0.38 4.57
CA TRP A 212 12.10 0.63 3.25
C TRP A 212 11.10 0.51 2.10
N GLU A 213 10.18 -0.47 2.16
CA GLU A 213 9.12 -0.61 1.16
C GLU A 213 8.20 0.62 1.16
N ILE A 214 7.80 1.13 2.34
CA ILE A 214 7.05 2.39 2.47
C ILE A 214 7.78 3.56 1.82
N ILE A 215 9.04 3.78 2.21
CA ILE A 215 9.85 4.88 1.69
C ILE A 215 9.99 4.77 0.16
N SER A 216 10.25 3.57 -0.35
CA SER A 216 10.45 3.31 -1.77
C SER A 216 9.17 3.53 -2.58
N GLU A 217 8.03 3.00 -2.14
CA GLU A 217 6.77 3.14 -2.88
C GLU A 217 6.27 4.60 -2.86
N LEU A 218 6.36 5.30 -1.72
CA LEU A 218 6.03 6.72 -1.64
C LEU A 218 6.93 7.55 -2.55
N ARG A 219 8.26 7.32 -2.52
CA ARG A 219 9.20 7.99 -3.45
C ARG A 219 8.83 7.74 -4.91
N THR A 220 8.44 6.51 -5.24
CA THR A 220 8.06 6.13 -6.60
C THR A 220 6.76 6.82 -7.02
N ALA A 221 5.78 6.93 -6.12
CA ALA A 221 4.54 7.66 -6.35
C ALA A 221 4.78 9.18 -6.53
N CYS A 222 5.62 9.78 -5.67
CA CYS A 222 6.01 11.19 -5.81
C CYS A 222 6.74 11.45 -7.14
N SER A 223 7.68 10.58 -7.50
CA SER A 223 8.47 10.73 -8.74
C SER A 223 7.60 10.63 -9.99
N ARG A 224 6.65 9.66 -10.01
CA ARG A 224 5.65 9.53 -11.08
C ARG A 224 4.77 10.78 -11.18
N THR A 225 4.25 11.24 -10.04
CA THR A 225 3.42 12.46 -9.97
C THR A 225 4.18 13.67 -10.51
N ALA A 226 5.42 13.88 -10.11
CA ALA A 226 6.25 14.99 -10.58
C ALA A 226 6.53 14.91 -12.09
N ALA A 227 6.78 13.71 -12.63
CA ALA A 227 6.97 13.51 -14.06
C ALA A 227 5.70 13.86 -14.86
N ASP A 228 4.54 13.40 -14.40
CA ASP A 228 3.25 13.69 -15.03
C ASP A 228 2.95 15.20 -15.02
N LEU A 229 3.15 15.87 -13.87
CA LEU A 229 2.92 17.31 -13.76
C LEU A 229 3.86 18.12 -14.66
N ARG A 230 5.13 17.71 -14.79
CA ARG A 230 6.06 18.32 -15.75
C ARG A 230 5.59 18.14 -17.18
N SER A 231 5.15 16.93 -17.54
CA SER A 231 4.62 16.66 -18.88
C SER A 231 3.39 17.51 -19.19
N GLN A 232 2.50 17.70 -18.20
CA GLN A 232 1.30 18.54 -18.34
C GLN A 232 1.68 20.01 -18.49
N ALA A 233 2.60 20.52 -17.67
CA ALA A 233 3.08 21.90 -17.78
C ALA A 233 3.70 22.19 -19.14
N THR A 234 4.58 21.30 -19.64
CA THR A 234 5.18 21.44 -20.98
C THR A 234 4.14 21.40 -22.10
N ALA A 235 3.07 20.61 -21.96
CA ALA A 235 1.98 20.62 -22.93
C ALA A 235 1.22 21.96 -22.92
N MET A 236 0.91 22.49 -21.73
CA MET A 236 0.23 23.77 -21.58
C MET A 236 1.06 24.94 -22.14
N GLU A 237 2.37 24.96 -21.92
CA GLU A 237 3.27 25.98 -22.49
C GLU A 237 3.28 25.97 -24.03
N ARG A 238 3.21 24.77 -24.63
CA ARG A 238 3.11 24.62 -26.09
C ARG A 238 1.77 25.15 -26.61
N ASP A 239 0.69 24.82 -25.93
CA ASP A 239 -0.66 25.27 -26.31
C ASP A 239 -0.79 26.80 -26.17
N GLU A 240 -0.23 27.39 -25.12
CA GLU A 240 -0.18 28.85 -24.95
C GLU A 240 0.60 29.52 -26.08
N THR A 241 1.75 28.96 -26.46
CA THR A 241 2.56 29.47 -27.57
C THR A 241 1.81 29.39 -28.90
N ASN A 242 1.09 28.30 -29.15
CA ASN A 242 0.27 28.13 -30.34
C ASN A 242 -0.91 29.10 -30.37
N LEU A 243 -1.59 29.30 -29.24
CA LEU A 243 -2.68 30.27 -29.11
C LEU A 243 -2.20 31.70 -29.38
N LYS A 244 -1.05 32.11 -28.83
CA LYS A 244 -0.46 33.43 -29.11
C LYS A 244 -0.20 33.62 -30.60
N ARG A 245 0.41 32.63 -31.27
CA ARG A 245 0.64 32.66 -32.72
C ARG A 245 -0.66 32.80 -33.52
N ILE A 246 -1.69 32.03 -33.17
CA ILE A 246 -3.00 32.10 -33.85
C ILE A 246 -3.60 33.50 -33.65
N THR A 247 -3.60 34.01 -32.43
CA THR A 247 -4.18 35.32 -32.11
C THR A 247 -3.47 36.44 -32.86
N GLU A 248 -2.14 36.46 -32.87
CA GLU A 248 -1.32 37.42 -33.61
C GLU A 248 -1.55 37.35 -35.13
N SER A 249 -1.75 36.14 -35.68
CA SER A 249 -2.05 35.93 -37.09
C SER A 249 -3.47 36.35 -37.50
N THR A 250 -4.39 36.51 -36.55
CA THR A 250 -5.80 36.91 -36.82
C THR A 250 -6.00 38.41 -36.70
N THR A 251 -5.08 39.13 -36.02
CA THR A 251 -5.08 40.59 -35.87
C THR A 251 -4.23 41.35 -36.89
N SER A 252 -3.60 40.64 -37.85
CA SER A 252 -2.85 41.22 -38.99
C SER A 252 -3.69 41.17 -40.26
#